data_AF-A0A356X2H6-F1
#
_entry.id   AF-A0A356X2H6-F1
#
_cell.length_a   1.000
_cell.length_b   1.000
_cell.length_c   1.000
_cell.angle_alpha   90.00
_cell.angle_beta   90.00
_cell.angle_gamma   90.00
#
_symmetry.space_group_name_H-M   'P 1'
#
loop_
_entity.id
_entity.type
_entity.pdbx_description
1 polymer ?
#
loop_
_entity_poly.entity_id
_entity_poly.type
_entity_poly.pdbx_seq_one_letter_code
_entity_poly.pdbx_strand_id
1 'polypeptide(L)'
;MTIQEYVDQLNLRYKSGISREHSYRGDLQTLLGDLLPDLLITNEPSRTDVGAPDYILTKGKIPVGYIEAKDIGDPDLEGKKKNKE
;
A
#
# COMPACT_ATOMS: atom_id res chain seq x y z
N MET A 1 -8.03 -11.89 -5.97
CA MET A 1 -8.04 -11.66 -4.52
C MET A 1 -9.33 -10.98 -4.14
N THR A 2 -10.15 -11.68 -3.37
CA THR A 2 -11.30 -11.10 -2.68
C THR A 2 -10.85 -10.35 -1.44
N ILE A 3 -11.71 -9.48 -0.91
CA ILE A 3 -11.44 -8.78 0.36
C ILE A 3 -11.19 -9.77 1.51
N GLN A 4 -11.90 -10.90 1.53
CA GLN A 4 -11.72 -11.93 2.56
C GLN A 4 -10.31 -12.55 2.47
N GLU A 5 -9.87 -12.95 1.28
CA GLU A 5 -8.54 -13.51 1.06
C GLU A 5 -7.44 -12.51 1.45
N TYR A 6 -7.63 -11.23 1.14
CA TYR A 6 -6.72 -10.17 1.57
C TYR A 6 -6.59 -10.11 3.10
N VAL A 7 -7.72 -10.06 3.82
CA VAL A 7 -7.74 -10.04 5.29
C VAL A 7 -7.08 -11.29 5.88
N ASP A 8 -7.30 -12.45 5.27
CA ASP A 8 -6.70 -13.72 5.73
C ASP A 8 -5.17 -13.71 5.57
N GLN A 9 -4.65 -13.18 4.45
CA GLN A 9 -3.19 -13.02 4.24
C GLN A 9 -2.58 -12.02 5.22
N LEU A 10 -3.23 -10.87 5.45
CA LEU A 10 -2.79 -9.91 6.45
C LEU A 10 -2.70 -10.55 7.84
N ASN A 11 -3.73 -11.29 8.25
CA ASN A 11 -3.77 -11.93 9.56
C ASN A 11 -2.69 -13.01 9.71
N LEU A 12 -2.44 -13.80 8.65
CA LEU A 12 -1.37 -14.79 8.62
C LEU A 12 0.00 -14.12 8.85
N ARG A 13 0.28 -13.05 8.10
CA ARG A 13 1.53 -12.27 8.23
C ARG A 13 1.64 -11.59 9.59
N TYR A 14 0.57 -10.98 10.08
CA TYR A 14 0.53 -10.33 11.38
C TYR A 14 0.86 -11.32 12.51
N LYS A 15 0.23 -12.51 12.49
CA LYS A 15 0.48 -13.57 13.47
C LYS A 15 1.89 -14.15 13.42
N SER A 16 2.62 -13.99 12.31
CA SER A 16 4.02 -14.42 12.22
C SER A 16 4.95 -13.63 13.17
N GLY A 17 4.55 -12.42 13.57
CA GLY A 17 5.33 -11.55 14.47
C GLY A 17 6.59 -10.94 13.87
N ILE A 18 6.93 -11.26 12.61
CA ILE A 18 8.13 -10.76 11.91
C ILE A 18 7.80 -9.82 10.75
N SER A 19 6.51 -9.63 10.43
CA SER A 19 6.06 -8.72 9.38
C SER A 19 6.07 -7.28 9.87
N ARG A 20 6.46 -6.36 8.98
CA ARG A 20 6.38 -4.91 9.18
C ARG A 20 5.53 -4.30 8.07
N GLU A 21 5.24 -3.01 8.16
CA GLU A 21 4.45 -2.25 7.19
C GLU A 21 4.63 -2.70 5.71
N HIS A 22 5.88 -2.71 5.23
CA HIS A 22 6.20 -3.10 3.85
C HIS A 22 5.77 -4.54 3.50
N SER A 23 5.80 -5.47 4.46
CA SER A 23 5.40 -6.88 4.27
C SER A 23 3.94 -7.04 3.85
N TYR A 24 3.07 -6.08 4.20
CA TYR A 24 1.64 -6.12 3.87
C TYR A 24 1.33 -5.46 2.52
N ARG A 25 2.27 -4.69 1.98
CA ARG A 25 2.04 -3.87 0.79
C ARG A 25 1.80 -4.71 -0.47
N GLY A 26 2.43 -5.88 -0.59
CA GLY A 26 2.22 -6.78 -1.72
C GLY A 26 0.79 -7.32 -1.81
N ASP A 27 0.19 -7.65 -0.66
CA ASP A 27 -1.20 -8.15 -0.63
C ASP A 27 -2.18 -7.02 -0.99
N LEU A 28 -1.93 -5.80 -0.49
CA LEU A 28 -2.75 -4.63 -0.84
C LEU A 28 -2.65 -4.29 -2.33
N GLN A 29 -1.46 -4.36 -2.92
CA GLN A 29 -1.27 -4.16 -4.36
C GLN A 29 -2.13 -5.15 -5.17
N THR A 30 -2.15 -6.41 -4.75
CA THR A 30 -2.92 -7.46 -5.42
C THR A 30 -4.42 -7.18 -5.34
N LEU A 31 -4.93 -6.88 -4.15
CA LEU A 31 -6.34 -6.53 -3.97
C LEU A 31 -6.74 -5.32 -4.81
N LEU A 32 -5.93 -4.25 -4.79
CA LEU A 32 -6.22 -3.04 -5.57
C LEU A 32 -6.20 -3.31 -7.07
N GLY A 33 -5.28 -4.16 -7.55
CA GLY A 33 -5.24 -4.57 -8.95
C GLY A 33 -6.52 -5.29 -9.39
N ASP A 34 -7.08 -6.13 -8.52
CA ASP A 34 -8.33 -6.85 -8.80
C ASP A 34 -9.58 -5.94 -8.70
N LEU A 35 -9.60 -4.98 -7.76
CA LEU A 35 -10.71 -4.05 -7.56
C LEU A 35 -10.75 -2.93 -8.61
N LEU A 36 -9.59 -2.52 -9.13
CA LEU A 36 -9.42 -1.37 -10.00
C LEU A 36 -8.73 -1.79 -11.31
N PRO A 37 -9.38 -2.63 -12.16
CA PRO A 37 -8.74 -3.22 -13.33
C PRO A 37 -8.29 -2.21 -14.39
N ASP A 38 -8.85 -1.00 -14.37
CA ASP A 38 -8.48 0.08 -15.29
C ASP A 38 -7.25 0.88 -14.84
N LEU A 39 -6.72 0.61 -13.64
CA LEU A 39 -5.60 1.32 -13.05
C LEU A 39 -4.39 0.40 -12.88
N LEU A 40 -3.21 0.95 -13.15
CA LEU A 40 -1.96 0.32 -12.77
C LEU A 40 -1.60 0.75 -11.35
N ILE A 41 -1.46 -0.24 -10.47
CA ILE A 41 -1.04 -0.05 -9.07
C ILE A 41 0.45 -0.34 -8.97
N THR A 42 1.26 0.71 -8.78
CA THR A 42 2.71 0.58 -8.64
C THR A 42 3.11 0.83 -7.19
N ASN A 43 3.62 -0.21 -6.52
CA ASN A 43 4.26 -0.13 -5.21
C ASN A 43 5.73 0.30 -5.38
N GLU A 44 6.23 1.12 -4.46
CA GLU A 44 7.58 1.71 -4.50
C GLU A 44 7.90 2.39 -5.85
N PRO A 45 7.07 3.36 -6.30
CA PRO A 45 7.38 4.10 -7.50
C PRO A 45 8.70 4.85 -7.36
N SER A 46 9.40 5.03 -8.50
CA SER A 46 10.50 5.99 -8.57
C SER A 46 10.01 7.37 -8.13
N ARG A 47 10.89 8.14 -7.47
CA ARG A 47 10.58 9.46 -6.91
C ARG A 47 9.74 10.31 -7.88
N THR A 48 8.62 10.80 -7.36
CA THR A 48 7.62 11.58 -8.11
C THR A 48 7.70 13.05 -7.72
N ASP A 49 7.01 13.92 -8.46
CA ASP A 49 6.95 15.37 -8.15
C ASP A 49 6.32 15.67 -6.79
N VAL A 50 5.52 14.73 -6.24
CA VAL A 50 4.86 14.86 -4.92
C VAL A 50 5.64 14.20 -3.78
N GLY A 51 6.82 13.62 -4.06
CA GLY A 51 7.63 12.89 -3.09
C GLY A 51 7.79 11.41 -3.45
N ALA A 52 7.90 10.57 -2.42
CA ALA A 52 8.08 9.12 -2.54
C ALA A 52 6.91 8.39 -1.86
N PRO A 53 5.72 8.40 -2.47
CA PRO A 53 4.58 7.70 -1.90
C PRO A 53 4.76 6.19 -2.00
N ASP A 54 4.15 5.45 -1.08
CA ASP A 54 4.21 3.99 -1.10
C ASP A 54 3.59 3.38 -2.37
N TYR A 55 2.50 3.99 -2.86
CA TYR A 55 1.91 3.64 -4.14
C TYR A 55 1.59 4.85 -4.99
N ILE A 56 1.68 4.64 -6.31
CA ILE A 56 1.04 5.48 -7.32
C ILE A 56 0.01 4.65 -8.10
N LEU A 57 -1.16 5.24 -8.29
CA LEU A 57 -2.23 4.69 -9.12
C LEU A 57 -2.23 5.48 -10.43
N THR A 58 -2.09 4.80 -11.56
CA THR A 58 -2.07 5.47 -12.88
C THR A 58 -3.14 4.91 -13.80
N LYS A 59 -3.76 5.79 -14.59
CA LYS A 59 -4.60 5.41 -15.73
C LYS A 59 -3.80 5.69 -16.99
N GLY A 60 -3.20 4.65 -17.58
CA GLY A 60 -2.20 4.81 -18.62
C GLY A 60 -0.94 5.51 -18.07
N LYS A 61 -0.64 6.71 -18.56
CA LYS A 61 0.52 7.52 -18.10
C LYS A 61 0.15 8.61 -17.09
N ILE A 62 -1.12 8.73 -16.72
CA ILE A 62 -1.63 9.82 -15.89
C ILE A 62 -1.77 9.32 -14.45
N PRO A 63 -1.07 9.92 -13.47
CA PRO A 63 -1.33 9.69 -12.06
C PRO A 63 -2.75 10.12 -11.69
N VAL A 64 -3.50 9.24 -11.05
CA VAL A 64 -4.88 9.51 -10.58
C VAL A 64 -4.99 9.47 -9.06
N GLY A 65 -3.98 8.95 -8.37
CA GLY A 65 -3.93 8.92 -6.92
C GLY A 65 -2.61 8.39 -6.38
N TYR A 66 -2.43 8.62 -5.08
CA TYR A 66 -1.29 8.15 -4.30
C TYR A 66 -1.84 7.50 -3.03
N ILE A 67 -1.13 6.50 -2.51
CA ILE A 67 -1.48 5.85 -1.24
C ILE A 67 -0.21 5.80 -0.39
N GLU A 68 -0.37 6.17 0.88
CA GLU A 68 0.62 5.91 1.93
C GLU A 68 0.07 4.79 2.83
N ALA A 69 0.91 3.82 3.12
CA ALA A 69 0.59 2.73 4.03
C ALA A 69 1.09 3.06 5.45
N LYS A 70 0.53 2.35 6.43
CA LYS A 70 0.97 2.36 7.82
C LYS A 70 0.97 0.95 8.37
N ASP A 71 1.82 0.71 9.35
CA ASP A 71 1.81 -0.56 10.07
C ASP A 71 0.50 -0.78 10.82
N ILE A 72 0.15 -2.05 11.04
CA ILE A 72 -1.08 -2.42 11.73
C ILE A 72 -1.01 -1.92 13.19
N GLY A 73 -1.93 -1.03 13.54
CA GLY A 73 -2.00 -0.42 14.86
C GLY A 73 -1.22 0.89 15.01
N ASP A 74 -0.61 1.43 13.94
CA ASP A 74 -0.07 2.79 13.99
C ASP A 74 -1.21 3.81 14.10
N PRO A 75 -1.24 4.65 15.17
CA PRO A 75 -2.27 5.67 15.31
C PRO A 75 -2.10 6.86 14.37
N ASP A 76 -0.95 7.01 13.69
CA ASP A 76 -0.66 8.17 12.84
C ASP A 76 -1.02 7.95 11.37
N LEU A 77 -2.31 7.72 11.09
CA LEU A 77 -2.83 7.60 9.73
C LEU A 77 -2.75 8.93 8.95
N GLU A 78 -2.73 10.06 9.65
CA GLU A 78 -2.61 11.40 9.04
C GLU A 78 -1.17 11.78 8.69
N GLY A 79 -0.19 10.95 9.07
CA GLY A 79 1.24 11.21 8.80
C GLY A 79 1.75 12.49 9.46
N LYS A 80 1.22 12.85 10.64
CA LYS A 80 1.62 14.06 11.37
C LYS A 80 3.00 13.93 12.00
N LYS A 81 3.46 12.70 12.28
CA LYS A 81 4.82 12.45 12.76
C LYS A 81 5.77 12.52 11.57
N LYS A 82 6.90 13.19 11.77
CA LYS A 82 7.98 13.18 10.77
C LYS A 82 8.51 11.77 10.62
N ASN A 83 8.44 11.22 9.41
CA ASN A 83 9.20 10.03 9.04
C ASN A 83 10.68 10.37 9.22
N LYS A 84 11.38 9.62 10.08
CA LYS A 84 12.84 9.60 10.09
C LYS A 84 13.25 8.66 8.96
N GLU A 85 13.36 9.18 7.75
CA GLU A 85 14.19 8.52 6.73
C GLU A 85 15.66 8.59 7.14
#